data_AF-A0A5J5F905-F1
#
_entry.id   AF-A0A5J5F905-F1
#
_cell.length_a   1.000
_cell.length_b   1.000
_cell.length_c   1.000
_cell.angle_alpha   90.00
_cell.angle_beta   90.00
_cell.angle_gamma   90.00
#
_symmetry.space_group_name_H-M   'P 1'
#
loop_
_entity.id
_entity.type
_entity.pdbx_description
1 polymer ?
#
loop_
_entity_poly.entity_id
_entity_poly.type
_entity_poly.pdbx_seq_one_letter_code
_entity_poly.pdbx_strand_id
1 'polypeptide(L)'
;MSAAAAAAAIPRTVVGTVVSAGLSKNTVKVRLAKQVWNAHLRKNFRHNTHVLADDYANACVAGDVVALRGGIKTSARKRHVVEAFVSPMRTGEVRRQPEGVAAWIRRKEEKLRAELVGRGVLKA
;
A
#
# COMPACT_ATOMS: atom_id res chain seq x y z
N MET A 1 12.85 22.35 7.44
CA MET A 1 11.48 21.92 7.09
C MET A 1 10.89 21.18 8.29
N SER A 2 9.74 21.63 8.80
CA SER A 2 9.11 21.05 10.01
C SER A 2 8.54 19.65 9.73
N ALA A 3 8.62 18.75 10.72
CA ALA A 3 8.08 17.39 10.67
C ALA A 3 6.58 17.33 10.35
N ALA A 4 5.81 18.38 10.69
CA ALA A 4 4.39 18.48 10.36
C ALA A 4 4.16 18.71 8.86
N ALA A 5 5.05 19.43 8.17
CA ALA A 5 4.96 19.65 6.73
C ALA A 5 5.28 18.37 5.93
N ALA A 6 6.13 17.49 6.48
CA ALA A 6 6.40 16.17 5.90
C ALA A 6 5.22 15.19 6.07
N ALA A 7 4.38 15.37 7.10
CA ALA A 7 3.18 14.57 7.33
C ALA A 7 1.94 15.06 6.54
N ALA A 8 1.89 16.37 6.20
CA ALA A 8 0.73 17.01 5.59
C ALA A 8 0.64 16.88 4.05
N ALA A 9 1.70 16.40 3.37
CA ALA A 9 1.59 16.04 1.96
C ALA A 9 0.78 14.74 1.85
N ILE A 10 -0.55 14.86 1.82
CA ILE A 10 -1.49 13.73 1.72
C ILE A 10 -0.94 12.73 0.68
N PRO A 11 -0.45 11.55 1.10
CA PRO A 11 0.01 10.58 0.14
C PRO A 11 -1.17 10.23 -0.75
N ARG A 12 -1.01 10.45 -2.05
CA ARG A 12 -2.08 10.25 -3.04
C ARG A 12 -2.57 8.81 -2.91
N THR A 13 -3.84 8.63 -2.58
CA THR A 13 -4.50 7.32 -2.69
C THR A 13 -4.66 7.03 -4.18
N VAL A 14 -4.17 5.87 -4.62
CA VAL A 14 -4.18 5.45 -6.02
C VAL A 14 -4.90 4.11 -6.12
N VAL A 15 -5.80 3.99 -7.08
CA VAL A 15 -6.52 2.73 -7.32
C VAL A 15 -5.78 1.91 -8.36
N GLY A 16 -5.71 0.60 -8.15
CA GLY A 16 -5.08 -0.33 -9.08
C GLY A 16 -5.65 -1.73 -9.01
N THR A 17 -5.29 -2.56 -9.98
CA THR A 17 -5.70 -3.97 -10.03
C THR A 17 -4.56 -4.87 -9.61
N VAL A 18 -4.82 -5.82 -8.72
CA VAL A 18 -3.84 -6.84 -8.31
C VAL A 18 -3.58 -7.77 -9.48
N VAL A 19 -2.31 -7.87 -9.89
CA VAL A 19 -1.86 -8.76 -10.97
C VAL A 19 -1.43 -10.11 -10.42
N SER A 20 -0.68 -10.09 -9.31
CA SER A 20 -0.26 -11.31 -8.63
C SER A 20 -0.27 -11.13 -7.11
N ALA A 21 -0.75 -12.18 -6.43
CA ALA A 21 -0.79 -12.33 -4.98
C ALA A 21 -0.32 -13.74 -4.61
N GLY A 22 0.13 -13.94 -3.36
CA GLY A 22 0.55 -15.25 -2.85
C GLY A 22 1.95 -15.73 -3.23
N LEU A 23 2.63 -15.08 -4.19
CA LEU A 23 4.01 -15.45 -4.57
C LEU A 23 5.07 -15.06 -3.53
N SER A 24 4.81 -13.98 -2.79
CA SER A 24 5.71 -13.49 -1.75
C SER A 24 4.87 -13.08 -0.54
N LYS A 25 5.35 -13.46 0.64
CA LYS A 25 4.63 -13.18 1.89
C LYS A 25 4.40 -11.68 2.05
N ASN A 26 3.18 -11.33 2.43
CA ASN A 26 2.70 -9.99 2.71
C ASN A 26 2.85 -8.99 1.54
N THR A 27 3.01 -9.48 0.31
CA THR A 27 3.38 -8.66 -0.84
C THR A 27 2.51 -8.96 -2.03
N VAL A 28 1.99 -7.90 -2.65
CA VAL A 28 1.21 -7.99 -3.89
C VAL A 28 1.78 -7.10 -4.97
N LYS A 29 1.65 -7.55 -6.22
CA LYS A 29 1.99 -6.74 -7.40
C LYS A 29 0.72 -6.13 -7.95
N VAL A 30 0.67 -4.81 -7.99
CA VAL A 30 -0.52 -4.05 -8.42
C VAL A 30 -0.20 -3.27 -9.69
N ARG A 31 -1.11 -3.31 -10.65
CA ARG A 31 -1.08 -2.52 -11.88
C ARG A 31 -1.84 -1.23 -11.68
N LEU A 32 -1.14 -0.12 -11.89
CA LEU A 32 -1.68 1.24 -11.91
C LEU A 32 -1.85 1.68 -13.37
N ALA A 33 -3.04 2.15 -13.71
CA ALA A 33 -3.28 2.78 -15.01
C ALA A 33 -2.96 4.28 -14.90
N LYS A 34 -2.03 4.75 -15.74
CA LYS A 34 -1.68 6.16 -15.88
C LYS A 34 -1.97 6.63 -17.31
N GLN A 35 -2.34 7.88 -17.47
CA GLN A 35 -2.40 8.52 -18.78
C GLN A 35 -1.10 9.27 -19.06
N VAL A 36 -0.49 9.01 -20.22
CA VAL A 36 0.73 9.66 -20.66
C VAL A 36 0.44 10.40 -21.97
N TRP A 37 0.76 11.69 -21.98
CA TRP A 37 0.68 12.51 -23.18
C TRP A 37 1.84 12.19 -24.11
N ASN A 38 1.53 11.82 -25.35
CA ASN A 38 2.53 11.73 -26.41
C ASN A 38 2.55 13.07 -27.18
N ALA A 39 3.65 13.82 -27.08
CA ALA A 39 3.77 15.14 -27.69
C ALA A 39 3.80 15.11 -29.23
N HIS A 40 4.36 14.04 -29.82
CA HIS A 40 4.44 13.89 -31.27
C HIS A 40 3.06 13.60 -31.87
N LEU A 41 2.34 12.62 -31.30
CA LEU A 41 0.99 12.25 -31.74
C LEU A 41 -0.11 13.16 -31.19
N ARG A 42 0.24 14.09 -30.28
CA ARG A 42 -0.68 14.99 -29.56
C ARG A 42 -1.90 14.26 -29.00
N LYS A 43 -1.66 13.09 -28.43
CA LYS A 43 -2.72 12.22 -27.90
C LYS A 43 -2.29 11.60 -26.57
N ASN A 44 -3.27 11.44 -25.70
CA ASN A 44 -3.14 10.73 -24.45
C ASN A 44 -3.26 9.21 -24.65
N PHE A 45 -2.27 8.47 -24.17
CA PHE A 45 -2.26 7.01 -24.18
C PHE A 45 -2.34 6.46 -22.76
N ARG A 46 -2.96 5.28 -22.63
CA ARG A 46 -2.95 4.53 -21.37
C ARG A 46 -1.60 3.82 -21.25
N HIS A 47 -0.90 4.08 -20.16
CA HIS A 47 0.34 3.43 -19.78
C HIS A 47 0.15 2.73 -18.43
N ASN A 48 0.51 1.45 -18.38
CA ASN A 48 0.36 0.65 -17.17
C ASN A 48 1.70 0.54 -16.46
N THR A 49 1.74 0.92 -15.18
CA THR A 49 2.92 0.78 -14.33
C THR A 49 2.64 -0.21 -13.21
N HIS A 50 3.62 -1.03 -12.86
CA HIS A 50 3.49 -2.00 -11.78
C HIS A 50 4.19 -1.50 -10.51
N VAL A 51 3.52 -1.63 -9.38
CA VAL A 51 4.07 -1.30 -8.06
C VAL A 51 3.96 -2.51 -7.13
N LEU A 52 4.87 -2.58 -6.16
CA LEU A 52 4.77 -3.54 -5.06
C LEU A 52 4.11 -2.86 -3.87
N ALA A 53 3.02 -3.47 -3.40
CA ALA A 53 2.29 -3.03 -2.23
C ALA A 53 2.40 -4.04 -1.09
N ASP A 54 2.32 -3.53 0.12
CA ASP A 54 2.26 -4.32 1.35
C ASP A 54 0.82 -4.73 1.65
N ASP A 55 0.60 -6.04 1.78
CA ASP A 55 -0.65 -6.67 2.18
C ASP A 55 -0.37 -7.58 3.36
N TYR A 56 -0.28 -7.01 4.56
CA TYR A 56 0.15 -7.76 5.74
C TYR A 56 -0.78 -8.93 6.10
N ALA A 57 -2.08 -8.78 5.85
CA ALA A 57 -3.08 -9.81 6.15
C ALA A 57 -3.12 -10.93 5.10
N ASN A 58 -2.36 -10.81 4.00
CA ASN A 58 -2.45 -11.67 2.80
C ASN A 58 -3.91 -11.85 2.34
N ALA A 59 -4.66 -10.75 2.35
CA ALA A 59 -6.08 -10.74 2.04
C ALA A 59 -6.35 -10.73 0.52
N CYS A 60 -5.44 -10.16 -0.27
CA CYS A 60 -5.63 -9.89 -1.69
C CYS A 60 -5.43 -11.14 -2.57
N VAL A 61 -6.12 -11.18 -3.71
CA VAL A 61 -6.07 -12.22 -4.75
C VAL A 61 -5.92 -11.52 -6.09
N ALA A 62 -5.37 -12.23 -7.08
CA ALA A 62 -5.25 -11.72 -8.43
C ALA A 62 -6.63 -11.32 -9.00
N GLY A 63 -6.72 -10.12 -9.58
CA GLY A 63 -7.97 -9.56 -10.12
C GLY A 63 -8.67 -8.56 -9.21
N ASP A 64 -8.32 -8.48 -7.92
CA ASP A 64 -8.91 -7.49 -7.01
C ASP A 64 -8.59 -6.06 -7.46
N VAL A 65 -9.54 -5.15 -7.31
CA VAL A 65 -9.31 -3.70 -7.44
C VAL A 65 -9.14 -3.12 -6.03
N VAL A 66 -7.96 -2.57 -5.76
CA VAL A 66 -7.53 -2.10 -4.44
C VAL A 66 -7.20 -0.62 -4.45
N ALA A 67 -7.50 0.05 -3.34
CA ALA A 67 -7.00 1.38 -3.04
C ALA A 67 -5.64 1.24 -2.34
N LEU A 68 -4.63 1.92 -2.87
CA LEU A 68 -3.27 1.94 -2.33
C LEU A 68 -2.94 3.31 -1.77
N ARG A 69 -2.29 3.32 -0.62
CA ARG A 69 -1.65 4.50 -0.07
C ARG A 69 -0.17 4.50 -0.44
N GLY A 70 0.28 5.52 -1.18
CA GLY A 70 1.69 5.72 -1.52
C GLY A 70 2.50 6.34 -0.38
N GLY A 71 3.82 6.47 -0.57
CA GLY A 71 4.72 7.18 0.34
C GLY A 71 5.16 6.40 1.57
N ILE A 72 4.59 5.22 1.83
CA ILE A 72 4.92 4.40 3.00
C ILE A 72 5.98 3.36 2.61
N LYS A 73 7.19 3.52 3.13
CA LYS A 73 8.29 2.59 2.88
C LYS A 73 8.25 1.41 3.87
N THR A 74 7.72 0.27 3.43
CA THR A 74 7.77 -0.98 4.22
C THR A 74 9.04 -1.79 3.95
N SER A 75 9.60 -1.72 2.73
CA SER A 75 10.79 -2.47 2.32
C SER A 75 11.63 -1.66 1.32
N ALA A 76 12.74 -2.24 0.81
CA ALA A 76 13.63 -1.58 -0.16
C ALA A 76 12.90 -1.14 -1.43
N ARG A 77 11.99 -1.95 -1.97
CA ARG A 77 11.20 -1.64 -3.20
C ARG A 77 9.71 -1.35 -2.95
N LYS A 78 9.16 -1.75 -1.79
CA LYS A 78 7.76 -1.53 -1.43
C LYS A 78 7.58 -0.10 -0.90
N ARG A 79 6.72 0.68 -1.56
CA ARG A 79 6.41 2.09 -1.23
C ARG A 79 4.90 2.36 -1.07
N HIS A 80 4.11 1.29 -1.14
CA HIS A 80 2.65 1.34 -1.10
C HIS A 80 2.14 0.36 -0.07
N VAL A 81 1.03 0.68 0.56
CA VAL A 81 0.26 -0.19 1.47
C VAL A 81 -1.16 -0.31 0.92
N VAL A 82 -1.74 -1.51 1.00
CA VAL A 82 -3.15 -1.72 0.64
C VAL A 82 -4.04 -1.10 1.72
N GLU A 83 -4.89 -0.15 1.34
CA GLU A 83 -5.77 0.57 2.24
C GLU A 83 -7.13 -0.13 2.38
N ALA A 84 -7.78 -0.41 1.25
CA ALA A 84 -9.09 -1.04 1.21
C ALA A 84 -9.34 -1.74 -0.14
N PHE A 85 -10.29 -2.66 -0.16
CA PHE A 85 -10.87 -3.17 -1.40
C PHE A 85 -11.83 -2.13 -1.99
N VAL A 86 -11.62 -1.78 -3.26
CA VAL A 86 -12.59 -0.97 -4.03
C VAL A 86 -13.61 -1.89 -4.68
N SER A 87 -13.12 -2.95 -5.32
CA SER A 87 -13.94 -4.00 -5.89
C SER A 87 -13.24 -5.34 -5.67
N PRO A 88 -13.69 -6.16 -4.71
CA PRO A 88 -13.12 -7.48 -4.49
C PRO A 88 -13.52 -8.42 -5.62
N MET A 89 -12.59 -9.26 -6.06
CA MET A 89 -12.89 -10.39 -6.92
C MET A 89 -13.69 -11.42 -6.14
N ARG A 90 -14.73 -11.96 -6.78
CA ARG A 90 -15.53 -13.02 -6.19
C ARG A 90 -14.64 -14.23 -5.91
N THR A 91 -14.70 -14.70 -4.68
CA THR A 91 -14.08 -15.95 -4.23
C THR A 91 -15.16 -16.81 -3.58
N GLY A 92 -14.92 -18.12 -3.47
CA GLY A 92 -15.86 -19.06 -2.85
C GLY A 92 -15.86 -19.01 -1.32
N GLU A 93 -14.93 -18.27 -0.71
CA GLU A 93 -14.71 -18.23 0.73
C GLU A 93 -14.85 -16.81 1.28
N VAL A 94 -15.11 -16.69 2.59
CA VAL A 94 -15.15 -15.39 3.28
C VAL A 94 -13.72 -14.86 3.41
N ARG A 95 -13.46 -13.70 2.80
CA ARG A 95 -12.12 -13.11 2.77
C ARG A 95 -11.85 -12.24 3.99
N ARG A 96 -10.59 -12.23 4.42
CA ARG A 96 -10.09 -11.26 5.39
C ARG A 96 -10.09 -9.86 4.77
N GLN A 97 -10.31 -8.84 5.59
CA GLN A 97 -10.15 -7.45 5.17
C GLN A 97 -8.66 -7.07 5.20
N PRO A 98 -8.21 -6.15 4.32
CA PRO A 98 -6.87 -5.61 4.40
C PRO A 98 -6.71 -4.84 5.72
N GLU A 99 -5.51 -4.88 6.29
CA GLU A 99 -5.17 -4.20 7.55
C GLU A 99 -5.37 -2.67 7.46
N GLY A 100 -5.12 -2.10 6.27
CA GLY A 100 -5.18 -0.67 6.06
C GLY A 100 -3.99 0.09 6.67
N VAL A 101 -3.96 1.40 6.42
CA VAL A 101 -2.84 2.26 6.84
C VAL A 101 -2.86 2.53 8.34
N ALA A 102 -4.03 2.70 8.95
CA ALA A 102 -4.16 3.02 10.38
C ALA A 102 -3.59 1.91 11.26
N ALA A 103 -3.92 0.65 10.97
CA ALA A 103 -3.37 -0.48 11.73
C ALA A 103 -1.87 -0.69 11.43
N TRP A 104 -1.40 -0.41 10.21
CA TRP A 104 0.04 -0.38 9.92
C TRP A 104 0.81 0.63 10.80
N ILE A 105 0.25 1.84 10.98
CA ILE A 105 0.83 2.89 11.84
C ILE A 105 0.84 2.41 13.29
N ARG A 106 -0.31 1.93 13.79
CA ARG A 106 -0.43 1.43 15.16
C ARG A 106 0.60 0.35 15.48
N ARG A 107 0.77 -0.64 14.59
CA ARG A 107 1.79 -1.69 14.77
C ARG A 107 3.21 -1.14 14.83
N LYS A 108 3.51 -0.10 14.04
CA LYS A 108 4.81 0.59 14.07
C LYS A 108 5.04 1.32 15.38
N GLU A 109 4.03 2.00 15.89
CA GLU A 109 4.07 2.69 17.18
C GLU A 109 4.23 1.70 18.35
N GLU A 110 3.49 0.59 18.33
CA GLU A 110 3.61 -0.48 19.33
C GLU A 110 5.02 -1.07 19.35
N LYS A 111 5.61 -1.33 18.17
CA LYS A 111 7.00 -1.79 18.07
C LYS A 111 7.99 -0.77 18.61
N LEU A 112 7.83 0.50 18.25
CA LEU A 112 8.69 1.58 18.74
C LEU A 112 8.57 1.75 20.26
N ARG A 113 7.35 1.71 20.80
CA ARG A 113 7.08 1.79 22.24
C ARG A 113 7.74 0.62 22.97
N ALA A 114 7.58 -0.60 22.47
CA ALA A 114 8.23 -1.78 23.04
C ALA A 114 9.77 -1.65 23.05
N GLU A 115 10.34 -1.11 21.97
CA GLU A 115 11.78 -0.85 21.87
C GLU A 115 12.26 0.23 22.86
N LEU A 116 11.48 1.30 23.05
CA LEU A 116 11.80 2.37 24.00
C LEU A 116 11.68 1.92 25.46
N VAL A 117 10.69 1.09 25.79
CA VAL A 117 10.55 0.44 27.10
C VAL A 117 11.73 -0.51 27.35
N GLY A 118 12.10 -1.32 26.35
CA GLY A 118 13.29 -2.19 26.46
C GLY A 118 14.61 -1.43 26.63
N ARG A 119 14.71 -0.20 26.10
CA ARG A 119 15.85 0.70 26.31
C ARG A 119 15.79 1.50 27.62
N GLY A 120 14.72 1.38 28.41
CA GLY A 120 14.54 2.10 29.67
C GLY A 120 14.28 3.61 29.52
N VAL A 121 14.00 4.10 28.30
CA VAL A 121 13.74 5.51 28.02
C VAL A 121 12.31 5.89 28.43
N LEU A 122 11.37 4.94 28.36
CA LEU A 122 9.99 5.06 28.80
C LEU A 122 9.74 4.11 29.97
N LYS A 123 9.11 4.61 31.04
CA LYS A 123 8.54 3.75 32.09
C LYS A 123 7.41 2.92 31.49
N ALA A 124 7.37 1.63 31.86
CA ALA A 124 6.41 0.64 31.37
C ALA A 124 4.97 1.06 31.64
#